data_AF-A0A350WU05-F1
#
_entry.id   AF-A0A350WU05-F1
#
_cell.length_a   1.000
_cell.length_b   1.000
_cell.length_c   1.000
_cell.angle_alpha   90.00
_cell.angle_beta   90.00
_cell.angle_gamma   90.00
#
_symmetry.space_group_name_H-M   'P 1'
#
loop_
_entity.id
_entity.type
_entity.pdbx_description
1 polymer ?
#
loop_
_entity_poly.entity_id
_entity_poly.type
_entity_poly.pdbx_seq_one_letter_code
_entity_poly.pdbx_strand_id
1 'polypeptide(L)'
;MLALRLLAEGAEGPNTELLWLLYIGIALFFLAILLGWWFGSGKQEPVQVRVEAEVSKPKREKAKDDLVKIEGIGPKTVKILNKAGIETFEDLASANAGDVQNLLNAAGLQMMNPEGWIDQAKLAAKGDWDGFEKLQRELKGGRRKK
;
A
#
# COMPACT_ATOMS: atom_id res chain seq x y z
N MET A 1 -80.64 27.20 -17.60
CA MET A 1 -79.80 28.08 -18.44
C MET A 1 -78.46 27.39 -18.65
N LEU A 2 -78.20 26.99 -19.88
CA LEU A 2 -77.00 26.29 -20.34
C LEU A 2 -75.79 27.23 -20.27
N ALA A 3 -74.84 27.03 -19.36
CA ALA A 3 -73.45 27.52 -19.52
C ALA A 3 -72.52 27.13 -18.34
N LEU A 4 -72.57 25.91 -17.79
CA LEU A 4 -71.54 25.49 -16.82
C LEU A 4 -71.34 23.96 -16.79
N ARG A 5 -71.03 23.39 -17.96
CA ARG A 5 -70.60 21.99 -18.15
C ARG A 5 -69.32 21.94 -18.99
N LEU A 6 -68.41 22.90 -18.79
CA LEU A 6 -67.21 23.11 -19.62
C LEU A 6 -65.97 23.46 -18.78
N LEU A 7 -65.81 22.77 -17.64
CA LEU A 7 -64.56 22.78 -16.88
C LEU A 7 -64.38 21.45 -16.13
N ALA A 8 -64.36 20.37 -16.90
CA ALA A 8 -63.98 19.04 -16.46
C ALA A 8 -63.13 18.40 -17.55
N GLU A 9 -62.01 19.04 -17.91
CA GLU A 9 -60.93 18.47 -18.71
C GLU A 9 -59.76 19.48 -18.74
N GLY A 10 -58.54 19.08 -18.36
CA GLY A 10 -57.33 19.85 -18.68
C GLY A 10 -56.51 20.45 -17.53
N ALA A 11 -56.33 19.74 -16.41
CA ALA A 11 -55.25 20.04 -15.46
C ALA A 11 -54.44 18.77 -15.17
N GLU A 12 -53.62 18.37 -16.14
CA GLU A 12 -52.61 17.32 -15.95
C GLU A 12 -51.51 17.86 -15.02
N GLY A 13 -51.49 17.38 -13.77
CA GLY A 13 -50.43 17.65 -12.80
C GLY A 13 -49.09 17.07 -13.27
N PRO A 14 -47.95 17.52 -12.70
CA PRO A 14 -46.61 17.14 -13.16
C PRO A 14 -46.47 15.61 -13.17
N ASN A 15 -46.27 15.06 -14.37
CA ASN A 15 -46.28 13.64 -14.73
C ASN A 15 -45.57 12.77 -13.68
N THR A 16 -46.32 12.20 -12.75
CA THR A 16 -45.82 11.26 -11.72
C THR A 16 -45.19 10.01 -12.34
N GLU A 17 -45.63 9.67 -13.55
CA GLU A 17 -45.05 8.63 -14.41
C GLU A 17 -43.58 8.93 -14.77
N LEU A 18 -43.26 10.17 -15.14
CA LEU A 18 -41.89 10.56 -15.48
C LEU A 18 -41.00 10.63 -14.23
N LEU A 19 -41.55 11.02 -13.08
CA LEU A 19 -40.83 11.03 -11.80
C LEU A 19 -40.51 9.62 -11.30
N TRP A 20 -41.44 8.67 -11.44
CA TRP A 20 -41.19 7.25 -11.10
C TRP A 20 -40.11 6.63 -12.01
N LEU A 21 -40.16 6.90 -13.32
CA LEU A 21 -39.14 6.45 -14.26
C LEU A 21 -37.76 7.06 -13.96
N LEU A 22 -37.70 8.31 -13.51
CA LEU A 22 -36.46 8.96 -13.06
C LEU A 22 -35.87 8.22 -11.84
N TYR A 23 -36.69 7.89 -10.82
CA TYR A 23 -36.24 7.14 -9.65
C TYR A 23 -35.77 5.73 -10.00
N ILE A 24 -36.46 5.04 -10.92
CA ILE A 24 -36.03 3.71 -11.41
C ILE A 24 -34.68 3.82 -12.13
N GLY A 25 -34.49 4.82 -13.00
CA GLY A 25 -33.23 5.04 -13.71
C GLY A 25 -32.06 5.34 -12.75
N ILE A 26 -32.30 6.17 -11.74
CA ILE A 26 -31.32 6.48 -10.68
C ILE A 26 -30.98 5.22 -9.87
N ALA A 27 -31.99 4.42 -9.49
CA ALA A 27 -31.78 3.17 -8.76
C ALA A 27 -30.95 2.16 -9.57
N LEU A 28 -31.19 2.04 -10.88
CA LEU A 28 -30.40 1.18 -11.76
C LEU A 28 -28.95 1.68 -11.95
N PHE A 29 -28.74 3.00 -11.99
CA PHE A 29 -27.41 3.59 -12.08
C PHE A 29 -26.57 3.30 -10.82
N PHE A 30 -27.15 3.50 -9.62
CA PHE A 30 -26.48 3.14 -8.38
C PHE A 30 -26.31 1.62 -8.23
N LEU A 31 -27.27 0.80 -8.69
CA LEU A 31 -27.15 -0.65 -8.73
C LEU A 31 -25.98 -1.10 -9.62
N ALA A 32 -25.79 -0.49 -10.79
CA ALA A 32 -24.69 -0.79 -11.70
C ALA A 32 -23.32 -0.39 -11.10
N ILE A 33 -23.24 0.71 -10.35
CA ILE A 33 -22.02 1.10 -9.65
C ILE A 33 -21.71 0.14 -8.50
N LEU A 34 -22.73 -0.28 -7.75
CA LEU A 34 -22.58 -1.27 -6.69
C LEU A 34 -22.16 -2.65 -7.26
N LEU A 35 -22.71 -3.06 -8.40
CA LEU A 35 -22.30 -4.29 -9.11
C LEU A 35 -20.89 -4.17 -9.69
N GLY A 36 -20.55 -3.04 -10.30
CA GLY A 36 -19.23 -2.78 -10.88
C GLY A 36 -18.12 -2.71 -9.83
N TRP A 37 -18.42 -2.21 -8.62
CA TRP A 37 -17.47 -2.19 -7.51
C TRP A 37 -17.37 -3.55 -6.80
N TRP A 38 -18.44 -4.35 -6.81
CA TRP A 38 -18.42 -5.70 -6.21
C TRP A 38 -17.72 -6.74 -7.08
N PHE A 39 -17.79 -6.62 -8.41
CA PHE A 39 -17.08 -7.51 -9.35
C PHE A 39 -15.69 -6.98 -9.77
N GLY A 40 -15.36 -5.73 -9.44
CA GLY A 40 -14.08 -5.07 -9.72
C GLY A 40 -12.96 -5.39 -8.73
N SER A 41 -12.82 -6.66 -8.33
CA SER A 41 -11.66 -7.16 -7.58
C SER A 41 -11.18 -8.49 -8.17
N GLY A 42 -10.92 -8.45 -9.48
CA GLY A 42 -10.25 -9.52 -10.23
C GLY A 42 -8.78 -9.58 -9.82
N LYS A 43 -8.52 -10.41 -8.80
CA LYS A 43 -7.20 -10.92 -8.44
C LYS A 43 -6.53 -11.51 -9.68
N GLN A 44 -5.27 -11.14 -9.91
CA GLN A 44 -4.42 -11.71 -10.94
C GLN A 44 -4.34 -13.23 -10.75
N GLU A 45 -4.67 -13.98 -11.79
CA GLU A 45 -4.54 -15.43 -11.85
C GLU A 45 -3.06 -15.85 -11.99
N PRO A 46 -2.65 -16.97 -11.36
CA PRO A 46 -1.29 -17.48 -11.42
C PRO A 46 -1.04 -18.25 -12.73
N VAL A 47 -0.07 -17.79 -13.51
CA VAL A 47 0.44 -18.50 -14.69
C VAL A 47 1.23 -19.72 -14.23
N GLN A 48 0.66 -20.91 -14.44
CA GLN A 48 1.35 -22.18 -14.30
C GLN A 48 2.33 -22.36 -15.47
N VAL A 49 3.63 -22.23 -15.19
CA VAL A 49 4.68 -22.77 -16.06
C VAL A 49 5.24 -24.02 -15.40
N ARG A 50 4.83 -25.17 -15.92
CA ARG A 50 5.51 -26.45 -15.68
C ARG A 50 6.81 -26.44 -16.48
N VAL A 51 7.94 -26.29 -15.79
CA VAL A 51 9.25 -26.68 -16.31
C VAL A 51 9.88 -27.63 -15.30
N GLU A 52 10.00 -28.88 -15.73
CA GLU A 52 10.77 -29.93 -15.08
C GLU A 52 12.25 -29.64 -15.30
N ALA A 53 13.00 -29.55 -14.20
CA ALA A 53 14.43 -29.84 -14.04
C ALA A 53 15.46 -29.24 -15.03
N GLU A 54 15.95 -28.04 -14.72
CA GLU A 54 17.39 -27.82 -14.57
C GLU A 54 17.66 -27.00 -13.31
N VAL A 55 18.72 -27.39 -12.60
CA VAL A 55 19.12 -26.85 -11.30
C VAL A 55 19.51 -25.37 -11.44
N SER A 56 18.55 -24.48 -11.23
CA SER A 56 18.81 -23.13 -10.74
C SER A 56 17.76 -22.80 -9.69
N LYS A 57 18.21 -22.50 -8.47
CA LYS A 57 17.33 -22.13 -7.36
C LYS A 57 16.37 -21.05 -7.86
N PRO A 58 15.05 -21.17 -7.67
CA PRO A 58 14.16 -20.08 -8.00
C PRO A 58 14.62 -18.91 -7.16
N LYS A 59 15.09 -17.83 -7.80
CA LYS A 59 15.17 -16.52 -7.17
C LYS A 59 13.72 -16.17 -6.88
N ARG A 60 13.19 -16.67 -5.75
CA ARG A 60 11.99 -16.13 -5.13
C ARG A 60 12.23 -14.64 -5.16
N GLU A 61 11.38 -13.90 -5.87
CA GLU A 61 11.33 -12.46 -5.66
C GLU A 61 11.23 -12.29 -4.14
N LYS A 62 12.31 -11.82 -3.52
CA LYS A 62 12.34 -11.67 -2.07
C LYS A 62 11.21 -10.70 -1.78
N ALA A 63 10.19 -11.15 -1.06
CA ALA A 63 9.14 -10.26 -0.61
C ALA A 63 9.81 -9.12 0.15
N LYS A 64 9.45 -7.87 -0.18
CA LYS A 64 10.06 -6.69 0.47
C LYS A 64 9.72 -6.72 1.95
N ASP A 65 10.70 -6.43 2.78
CA ASP A 65 10.50 -6.33 4.22
C ASP A 65 10.00 -4.93 4.60
N ASP A 66 9.31 -4.85 5.74
CA ASP A 66 8.93 -3.58 6.33
C ASP A 66 10.12 -2.97 7.10
N LEU A 67 10.99 -2.26 6.37
CA LEU A 67 12.15 -1.57 6.93
C LEU A 67 11.77 -0.45 7.93
N VAL A 68 10.51 -0.01 8.00
CA VAL A 68 10.05 0.98 9.00
C VAL A 68 10.09 0.40 10.42
N LYS A 69 10.13 -0.93 10.57
CA LYS A 69 10.31 -1.57 11.89
C LYS A 69 11.65 -1.22 12.55
N ILE A 70 12.67 -0.87 11.75
CA ILE A 70 13.98 -0.47 12.26
C ILE A 70 13.91 0.96 12.79
N GLU A 71 14.27 1.12 14.07
CA GLU A 71 14.27 2.41 14.73
C GLU A 71 15.23 3.38 14.02
N GLY A 72 14.70 4.56 13.69
CA GLY A 72 15.42 5.60 12.95
C GLY A 72 15.18 5.57 11.43
N ILE A 73 14.53 4.53 10.89
CA ILE A 73 14.12 4.46 9.49
C ILE A 73 12.64 4.89 9.36
N GLY A 74 12.42 6.05 8.75
CA GLY A 74 11.06 6.52 8.41
C GLY A 74 10.69 6.24 6.95
N PRO A 75 9.42 6.47 6.54
CA PRO A 75 8.93 6.19 5.18
C PRO A 75 9.73 6.86 4.06
N LYS A 76 10.30 8.05 4.32
CA LYS A 76 11.18 8.74 3.36
C LYS A 76 12.49 7.98 3.15
N THR A 77 13.09 7.48 4.22
CA THR A 77 14.32 6.69 4.20
C THR A 77 14.09 5.36 3.49
N VAL A 78 12.97 4.68 3.75
CA VAL A 78 12.59 3.44 3.03
C VAL A 78 12.53 3.66 1.52
N LYS A 79 11.91 4.75 1.06
CA LYS A 79 11.87 5.07 -0.38
C LYS A 79 13.26 5.24 -0.99
N ILE A 80 14.21 5.79 -0.24
CA ILE A 80 15.59 5.99 -0.69
C ILE A 80 16.33 4.65 -0.74
N LEU A 81 16.21 3.83 0.32
CA LEU A 81 16.81 2.50 0.40
C LEU A 81 16.29 1.58 -0.70
N ASN A 82 14.97 1.53 -0.91
CA ASN A 82 14.35 0.73 -1.96
C ASN A 82 14.83 1.14 -3.36
N LYS A 83 14.98 2.46 -3.61
CA LYS A 83 15.54 2.94 -4.89
C LYS A 83 16.99 2.50 -5.11
N ALA A 84 17.73 2.23 -4.05
CA ALA A 84 19.08 1.68 -4.10
C ALA A 84 19.12 0.15 -4.07
N GLY A 85 17.96 -0.53 -4.14
CA GLY A 85 17.87 -2.00 -4.12
C GLY A 85 17.98 -2.62 -2.73
N ILE A 86 17.95 -1.82 -1.66
CA ILE A 86 17.91 -2.30 -0.29
C ILE A 86 16.43 -2.45 0.10
N GLU A 87 15.87 -3.64 -0.11
CA GLU A 87 14.42 -3.88 0.04
C GLU A 87 14.08 -4.87 1.16
N THR A 88 15.07 -5.58 1.70
CA THR A 88 14.92 -6.56 2.78
C THR A 88 15.80 -6.25 3.98
N PHE A 89 15.49 -6.84 5.14
CA PHE A 89 16.37 -6.80 6.31
C PHE A 89 17.73 -7.42 5.98
N GLU A 90 17.77 -8.46 5.14
CA GLU A 90 19.00 -9.09 4.69
C GLU A 90 19.85 -8.13 3.86
N ASP A 91 19.25 -7.41 2.90
CA ASP A 91 19.98 -6.45 2.06
C ASP A 91 20.60 -5.33 2.92
N LEU A 92 19.84 -4.82 3.89
CA LEU A 92 20.33 -3.77 4.80
C LEU A 92 21.38 -4.33 5.79
N ALA A 93 21.23 -5.56 6.27
CA ALA A 93 22.19 -6.21 7.15
C ALA A 93 23.55 -6.46 6.48
N SER A 94 23.54 -6.70 5.17
CA SER A 94 24.73 -6.88 4.33
C SER A 94 25.30 -5.57 3.78
N ALA A 95 24.59 -4.45 3.91
CA ALA A 95 25.05 -3.17 3.42
C ALA A 95 26.22 -2.60 4.23
N ASN A 96 27.07 -1.82 3.58
CA ASN A 96 28.12 -1.05 4.24
C ASN A 96 27.52 0.26 4.79
N ALA A 97 27.80 0.57 6.07
CA ALA A 97 27.31 1.80 6.71
C ALA A 97 27.72 3.08 5.96
N GLY A 98 28.93 3.12 5.40
CA GLY A 98 29.42 4.24 4.61
C GLY A 98 28.66 4.42 3.30
N ASP A 99 28.33 3.33 2.61
CA ASP A 99 27.56 3.39 1.36
C ASP A 99 26.12 3.83 1.62
N VAL A 100 25.50 3.31 2.68
CA VAL A 100 24.18 3.76 3.12
C VAL A 100 24.23 5.24 3.51
N GLN A 101 25.27 5.68 4.24
CA GLN A 101 25.44 7.08 4.60
C GLN A 101 25.61 7.96 3.36
N ASN A 102 26.36 7.52 2.33
CA ASN A 102 26.52 8.25 1.08
C ASN A 102 25.20 8.42 0.33
N LEU A 103 24.37 7.37 0.30
CA LEU A 103 23.02 7.44 -0.27
C LEU A 103 22.13 8.44 0.48
N LEU A 104 22.18 8.43 1.82
CA LEU A 104 21.45 9.39 2.65
C LEU A 104 21.96 10.83 2.44
N ASN A 105 23.27 11.01 2.31
CA ASN A 105 23.88 12.31 2.04
C ASN A 105 23.40 12.88 0.70
N ALA A 106 23.40 12.06 -0.35
CA ALA A 106 22.88 12.45 -1.67
C ALA A 106 21.39 12.83 -1.64
N ALA A 107 20.63 12.28 -0.68
CA ALA A 107 19.22 12.59 -0.45
C ALA A 107 18.98 13.73 0.58
N GLY A 108 20.04 14.41 1.04
CA GLY A 108 19.94 15.51 2.01
C GLY A 108 19.62 15.06 3.45
N LEU A 109 19.92 13.81 3.81
CA LEU A 109 19.66 13.20 5.12
C LEU A 109 20.97 12.95 5.91
N GLN A 110 21.92 13.88 5.79
CA GLN A 110 23.27 13.76 6.38
C GLN A 110 23.28 13.55 7.89
N MET A 111 22.25 14.05 8.57
CA MET A 111 22.12 13.94 10.01
C MET A 111 21.75 12.54 10.48
N MET A 112 21.32 11.61 9.63
CA MET A 112 20.99 10.23 10.02
C MET A 112 22.25 9.40 10.29
N ASN A 113 22.12 8.27 11.00
CA ASN A 113 23.23 7.33 11.22
C ASN A 113 22.76 5.89 10.94
N PRO A 114 23.28 5.21 9.91
CA PRO A 114 22.87 3.86 9.52
C PRO A 114 23.50 2.72 10.34
N GLU A 115 24.51 2.97 11.18
CA GLU A 115 25.20 1.92 11.94
C GLU A 115 24.22 1.11 12.80
N GLY A 116 23.38 1.80 13.58
CA GLY A 116 22.36 1.14 14.41
C GLY A 116 21.22 0.52 13.59
N TRP A 117 21.03 0.94 12.34
CA TRP A 117 20.07 0.30 11.44
C TRP A 117 20.57 -1.05 10.96
N ILE A 118 21.87 -1.14 10.63
CA ILE A 118 22.51 -2.39 10.20
C ILE A 118 22.51 -3.41 11.34
N ASP A 119 22.79 -2.98 12.57
CA ASP A 119 22.74 -3.86 13.74
C ASP A 119 21.33 -4.43 13.98
N GLN A 120 20.29 -3.58 13.88
CA GLN A 120 18.89 -4.01 13.96
C GLN A 120 18.50 -4.93 12.79
N ALA A 121 18.90 -4.60 11.56
CA ALA A 121 18.62 -5.38 10.37
C ALA A 121 19.22 -6.80 10.47
N LYS A 122 20.42 -6.95 11.03
CA LYS A 122 21.05 -8.26 11.27
C LYS A 122 20.22 -9.15 12.21
N LEU A 123 19.57 -8.58 13.22
CA LEU A 123 18.70 -9.31 14.14
C LEU A 123 17.38 -9.68 13.46
N ALA A 124 16.76 -8.72 12.78
CA ALA A 124 15.52 -8.94 12.02
C ALA A 124 15.68 -9.98 10.90
N ALA A 125 16.80 -9.93 10.15
CA ALA A 125 17.11 -10.90 9.09
C ALA A 125 17.31 -12.33 9.64
N LYS A 126 17.71 -12.47 10.90
CA LYS A 126 17.82 -13.76 11.60
C LYS A 126 16.50 -14.20 12.24
N GLY A 127 15.48 -13.34 12.27
CA GLY A 127 14.24 -13.55 13.02
C GLY A 127 14.42 -13.47 14.54
N ASP A 128 15.51 -12.90 15.03
CA ASP A 128 15.78 -12.70 16.47
C ASP A 128 15.06 -11.44 16.95
N TRP A 129 13.74 -11.54 17.11
CA TRP A 129 12.88 -10.43 17.52
C TRP A 129 13.10 -10.03 18.99
N ASP A 130 13.43 -10.97 19.86
CA ASP A 130 13.75 -10.68 21.26
C ASP A 130 15.01 -9.83 21.39
N GLY A 131 16.07 -10.21 20.66
CA GLY A 131 17.30 -9.43 20.56
C GLY A 131 17.07 -8.08 19.89
N PHE A 132 16.25 -8.04 18.83
CA PHE A 132 15.89 -6.82 18.11
C PHE A 132 15.23 -5.79 19.04
N GLU A 133 14.21 -6.20 19.79
CA GLU A 133 13.52 -5.31 20.73
C GLU A 133 14.42 -4.87 21.89
N LYS A 134 15.28 -5.79 22.38
CA LYS A 134 16.27 -5.44 23.40
C LYS A 134 17.22 -4.35 22.91
N LEU A 135 17.72 -4.48 21.68
CA LEU A 135 18.57 -3.47 21.06
C LEU A 135 17.83 -2.13 20.94
N GLN A 136 16.59 -2.11 20.46
CA GLN A 136 15.80 -0.86 20.35
C GLN A 136 15.64 -0.14 21.69
N ARG A 137 15.43 -0.86 22.80
CA ARG A 137 15.36 -0.24 24.15
C ARG A 137 16.66 0.44 24.57
N GLU A 138 17.80 -0.04 24.10
CA GLU A 138 19.13 0.51 24.39
C GLU A 138 19.46 1.72 23.51
N LEU A 139 18.92 1.76 22.30
CA LEU A 139 19.12 2.84 21.34
C LEU A 139 18.30 4.10 21.70
N LYS A 140 18.66 5.21 21.06
CA LYS A 140 17.88 6.46 21.03
C LYS A 140 17.87 7.00 19.60
N GLY A 141 16.74 6.89 18.92
CA GLY A 141 16.58 7.24 17.51
C GLY A 141 17.47 6.39 16.60
N GLY A 142 17.70 5.12 16.93
CA GLY A 142 18.58 4.22 16.17
C GLY A 142 20.08 4.43 16.42
N ARG A 143 20.47 5.20 17.44
CA ARG A 143 21.88 5.41 17.84
C ARG A 143 22.16 4.89 19.24
N ARG A 144 23.37 4.38 19.47
CA ARG A 144 23.82 4.04 20.83
C ARG A 144 23.81 5.30 21.70
N LYS A 145 23.26 5.19 22.91
CA LYS A 145 23.38 6.25 23.92
C LYS A 145 24.87 6.42 24.23
N LYS A 146 25.38 7.64 24.05
CA LYS A 146 26.68 8.05 24.59
C LYS A 146 26.53 8.39 26.06
#